data_AF-A0A3B8QNP9-F1
#
_entry.id   AF-A0A3B8QNP9-F1
#
_cell.length_a   1.000
_cell.length_b   1.000
_cell.length_c   1.000
_cell.angle_alpha   90.00
_cell.angle_beta   90.00
_cell.angle_gamma   90.00
#
_symmetry.space_group_name_H-M   'P 1'
#
loop_
_entity.id
_entity.type
_entity.pdbx_description
1 polymer ?
#
loop_
_entity_poly.entity_id
_entity_poly.type
_entity_poly.pdbx_seq_one_letter_code
_entity_poly.pdbx_strand_id
1 'polypeptide(L)'
;ILYTSPSFPTSAFGYARDLHPDLSVKINEAFFSFRFSPVMSESFDGADRFYPVTFKDDWKVIRDIAHATGTSYTRTDLKNLAKTDALEAAKKSASTKLNVKNSE
;
A
#
# COMPACT_ATOMS: atom_id res chain seq x y z
N ILE A 1 -31.06 -7.64 4.40
CA ILE A 1 -29.85 -6.77 4.33
C ILE A 1 -30.31 -5.34 4.61
N LEU A 2 -29.73 -4.66 5.60
CA LEU A 2 -30.16 -3.30 5.99
C LEU A 2 -29.21 -2.20 5.50
N TYR A 3 -27.95 -2.53 5.27
CA TYR A 3 -26.94 -1.64 4.71
C TYR A 3 -25.86 -2.48 4.02
N THR A 4 -25.30 -1.94 2.94
CA THR A 4 -24.15 -2.49 2.24
C THR A 4 -23.13 -1.38 2.08
N SER A 5 -21.89 -1.62 2.49
CA SER A 5 -20.83 -0.64 2.34
C SER A 5 -20.48 -0.42 0.86
N PRO A 6 -19.90 0.74 0.52
CA PRO A 6 -19.16 0.88 -0.74
C PRO A 6 -18.10 -0.22 -0.87
N SER A 7 -17.75 -0.56 -2.11
CA SER A 7 -16.65 -1.48 -2.38
C SER A 7 -15.36 -0.92 -1.81
N PHE A 8 -14.67 -1.74 -1.02
CA PHE A 8 -13.30 -1.42 -0.63
C PHE A 8 -12.38 -1.77 -1.80
N PRO A 9 -11.40 -0.91 -2.11
CA PRO A 9 -10.41 -1.26 -3.11
C PRO A 9 -9.61 -2.48 -2.64
N THR A 10 -9.32 -3.38 -3.58
CA THR A 10 -8.42 -4.51 -3.36
C THR A 10 -6.96 -4.08 -3.51
N SER A 11 -6.03 -5.03 -3.43
CA SER A 11 -4.62 -4.78 -3.71
C SER A 11 -4.44 -4.08 -5.06
N ALA A 12 -3.66 -2.99 -5.07
CA ALA A 12 -3.38 -2.23 -6.27
C ALA A 12 -1.89 -1.99 -6.47
N PHE A 13 -1.56 -1.71 -7.72
CA PHE A 13 -0.22 -1.33 -8.15
C PHE A 13 -0.19 0.17 -8.43
N GLY A 14 0.83 0.84 -7.91
CA GLY A 14 1.12 2.24 -8.20
C GLY A 14 2.56 2.38 -8.66
N TYR A 15 2.82 3.42 -9.44
CA TYR A 15 4.17 3.79 -9.86
C TYR A 15 4.54 5.19 -9.35
N ALA A 16 5.84 5.48 -9.37
CA ALA A 16 6.39 6.76 -8.92
C ALA A 16 5.79 7.93 -9.72
N ARG A 17 5.55 9.06 -9.05
CA ARG A 17 4.93 10.25 -9.67
C ARG A 17 5.75 10.85 -10.81
N ASP A 18 7.07 10.65 -10.75
CA ASP A 18 8.10 11.20 -11.63
C ASP A 18 8.64 10.15 -12.59
N LEU A 19 7.92 9.03 -12.76
CA LEU A 19 8.23 8.03 -13.76
C LEU A 19 8.14 8.64 -15.17
N HIS A 20 9.10 8.31 -16.03
CA HIS A 20 9.09 8.76 -17.42
C HIS A 20 7.78 8.37 -18.12
N PRO A 21 7.11 9.29 -18.85
CA PRO A 21 5.78 9.04 -19.41
C PRO A 21 5.75 7.83 -20.33
N ASP A 22 6.74 7.66 -21.22
CA ASP A 22 6.82 6.51 -22.13
C ASP A 22 6.88 5.17 -21.40
N LEU A 23 7.49 5.13 -20.21
CA LEU A 23 7.54 3.92 -19.40
C LEU A 23 6.19 3.66 -18.72
N SER A 24 5.51 4.71 -18.24
CA SER A 24 4.17 4.56 -17.67
C SER A 24 3.17 4.00 -18.68
N VAL A 25 3.25 4.44 -19.96
CA VAL A 25 2.42 3.92 -21.06
C VAL A 25 2.67 2.43 -21.26
N LYS A 26 3.93 2.01 -21.38
CA LYS A 26 4.29 0.59 -21.55
C LYS A 26 3.84 -0.28 -20.38
N ILE A 27 3.94 0.21 -19.14
CA ILE A 27 3.45 -0.50 -17.96
C ILE A 27 1.94 -0.68 -18.04
N ASN A 28 1.19 0.40 -18.33
CA ASN A 28 -0.26 0.32 -18.46
C ASN A 28 -0.67 -0.65 -19.57
N GLU A 29 -0.03 -0.59 -20.73
CA GLU A 29 -0.26 -1.50 -21.85
C GLU A 29 0.00 -2.97 -21.45
N ALA A 30 1.11 -3.26 -20.77
CA ALA A 30 1.43 -4.60 -20.29
C ALA A 30 0.37 -5.13 -19.33
N PHE A 31 -0.09 -4.31 -18.38
CA PHE A 31 -1.12 -4.70 -17.42
C PHE A 31 -2.49 -4.90 -18.09
N PHE A 32 -2.91 -4.00 -18.97
CA PHE A 32 -4.23 -4.09 -19.61
C PHE A 32 -4.33 -5.20 -20.66
N SER A 33 -3.21 -5.55 -21.29
CA SER A 33 -3.14 -6.66 -22.25
C SER A 33 -2.99 -8.03 -21.59
N PHE A 34 -2.42 -8.10 -20.39
CA PHE A 34 -2.24 -9.36 -19.68
C PHE A 34 -3.58 -10.00 -19.29
N ARG A 35 -3.67 -11.33 -19.43
CA ARG A 35 -4.81 -12.13 -18.99
C ARG A 35 -4.33 -13.14 -17.98
N PHE A 36 -5.12 -13.30 -16.92
CA PHE A 36 -4.78 -14.19 -15.83
C PHE A 36 -4.88 -15.64 -16.31
N SER A 37 -3.96 -16.48 -15.84
CA SER A 37 -4.10 -17.91 -16.04
C SER A 37 -5.27 -18.44 -15.21
N PRO A 38 -5.83 -19.61 -15.52
CA PRO A 38 -6.93 -20.19 -14.74
C PRO A 38 -6.62 -20.29 -13.24
N VAL A 39 -5.38 -20.70 -12.89
CA VAL A 39 -4.91 -20.80 -11.50
C VAL A 39 -4.88 -19.43 -10.81
N MET A 40 -4.46 -18.40 -11.55
CA MET A 40 -4.43 -17.03 -11.05
C MET A 40 -5.85 -16.49 -10.87
N SER A 41 -6.74 -16.71 -11.83
CA SER A 41 -8.14 -16.30 -11.71
C SER A 41 -8.84 -16.93 -10.51
N GLU A 42 -8.61 -18.21 -10.25
CA GLU A 42 -9.14 -18.88 -9.05
C GLU A 42 -8.65 -18.21 -7.75
N SER A 43 -7.40 -17.74 -7.73
CA SER A 43 -6.83 -17.03 -6.57
C SER A 43 -7.36 -15.61 -6.39
N PHE A 44 -8.00 -15.03 -7.41
CA PHE A 44 -8.52 -13.66 -7.41
C PHE A 44 -10.04 -13.62 -7.62
N ASP A 45 -10.77 -14.57 -7.02
CA ASP A 45 -12.24 -14.65 -7.05
C ASP A 45 -12.83 -14.60 -8.47
N GLY A 46 -12.13 -15.20 -9.43
CA GLY A 46 -12.55 -15.26 -10.83
C GLY A 46 -12.17 -14.03 -11.66
N ALA A 47 -11.40 -13.07 -11.13
CA ALA A 47 -10.86 -11.99 -11.94
C ALA A 47 -9.95 -12.55 -13.05
N ASP A 48 -10.07 -12.00 -14.26
CA ASP A 48 -9.34 -12.49 -15.45
C ASP A 48 -8.32 -11.49 -15.98
N ARG A 49 -8.27 -10.27 -15.40
CA ARG A 49 -7.45 -9.15 -15.86
C ARG A 49 -7.25 -8.11 -14.76
N PHE A 50 -6.29 -7.23 -15.00
CA PHE A 50 -6.15 -5.99 -14.23
C PHE A 50 -7.18 -4.96 -14.68
N TYR A 51 -7.68 -4.17 -13.73
CA TYR A 51 -8.61 -3.06 -13.98
C TYR A 51 -7.93 -1.71 -13.71
N PRO A 52 -8.19 -0.69 -14.56
CA PRO A 52 -7.70 0.66 -14.30
C PRO A 52 -8.41 1.24 -13.09
N VAL A 53 -7.62 1.82 -12.18
CA VAL A 53 -8.11 2.50 -10.97
C VAL A 53 -7.39 3.84 -10.81
N THR A 54 -8.00 4.76 -10.08
CA THR A 54 -7.36 6.00 -9.67
C THR A 54 -7.37 6.12 -8.14
N PHE A 55 -6.26 6.63 -7.59
CA PHE A 55 -6.21 6.90 -6.17
C PHE A 55 -7.31 7.88 -5.73
N LYS A 56 -7.69 8.84 -6.57
CA LYS A 56 -8.69 9.86 -6.23
C LYS A 56 -10.05 9.23 -5.95
N ASP A 57 -10.52 8.33 -6.79
CA ASP A 57 -11.89 7.85 -6.74
C ASP A 57 -11.98 6.53 -5.94
N ASP A 58 -11.16 5.53 -6.27
CA ASP A 58 -11.27 4.18 -5.69
C ASP A 58 -10.79 4.11 -4.22
N TRP A 59 -9.86 4.99 -3.83
CA TRP A 59 -9.38 5.09 -2.43
C TRP A 59 -10.15 6.12 -1.60
N LYS A 60 -11.23 6.70 -2.12
CA LYS A 60 -12.00 7.72 -1.39
C LYS A 60 -12.46 7.22 -0.02
N VAL A 61 -12.99 5.99 0.07
CA VAL A 61 -13.47 5.40 1.33
C VAL A 61 -12.36 5.30 2.38
N ILE A 62 -11.15 4.91 1.97
CA ILE A 62 -10.00 4.80 2.87
C ILE A 62 -9.56 6.19 3.36
N ARG A 63 -9.53 7.19 2.46
CA ARG A 63 -9.20 8.56 2.86
C ARG A 63 -10.24 9.13 3.82
N ASP A 64 -11.53 8.92 3.55
CA ASP A 64 -12.61 9.39 4.41
C ASP A 64 -12.49 8.78 5.81
N ILE A 65 -12.18 7.48 5.92
CA ILE A 65 -11.92 6.81 7.19
C ILE A 65 -10.71 7.43 7.89
N ALA A 66 -9.58 7.59 7.19
CA ALA A 66 -8.37 8.17 7.76
C ALA A 66 -8.62 9.60 8.29
N HIS A 67 -9.38 10.41 7.55
CA HIS A 67 -9.80 11.74 8.02
C HIS A 67 -10.70 11.67 9.25
N ALA A 68 -11.65 10.72 9.31
CA ALA A 68 -12.54 10.55 10.45
C ALA A 68 -11.83 10.02 11.70
N THR A 69 -10.81 9.18 11.55
CA THR A 69 -10.03 8.61 12.66
C THR A 69 -8.86 9.50 13.10
N GLY A 70 -8.65 10.63 12.44
CA GLY A 70 -7.51 11.53 12.70
C GLY A 70 -6.16 10.97 12.23
N THR A 71 -6.17 9.91 11.43
CA THR A 71 -4.95 9.34 10.84
C THR A 71 -4.54 10.18 9.64
N SER A 72 -3.43 10.91 9.77
CA SER A 72 -2.90 11.77 8.72
C SER A 72 -1.62 11.20 8.13
N TYR A 73 -1.58 11.09 6.80
CA TYR A 73 -0.40 10.67 6.04
C TYR A 73 0.22 11.84 5.28
N THR A 74 0.21 13.04 5.87
CA THR A 74 0.93 14.17 5.27
C THR A 74 2.43 13.89 5.25
N ARG A 75 3.16 14.62 4.40
CA ARG A 75 4.63 14.51 4.35
C ARG A 75 5.28 14.77 5.72
N THR A 76 4.71 15.65 6.53
CA THR A 76 5.22 15.94 7.87
C THR A 76 4.98 14.78 8.82
N ASP A 77 3.76 14.23 8.82
CA ASP A 77 3.38 13.12 9.70
C ASP A 77 4.17 11.86 9.36
N LEU A 78 4.36 11.57 8.07
CA LEU A 78 5.18 10.47 7.60
C LEU A 78 6.66 10.61 8.00
N LYS A 79 7.21 11.84 7.96
CA LYS A 79 8.59 12.10 8.44
C LYS A 79 8.71 11.87 9.95
N ASN A 80 7.70 12.28 10.71
CA ASN A 80 7.68 12.09 12.16
C ASN A 80 7.55 10.61 12.51
N LEU A 81 6.67 9.88 11.82
CA LEU A 81 6.51 8.44 11.97
C LEU A 81 7.83 7.71 11.69
N ALA A 82 8.47 8.00 10.55
CA ALA A 82 9.75 7.40 10.19
C ALA A 82 10.86 7.69 11.22
N LYS A 83 10.87 8.90 11.81
CA LYS A 83 11.81 9.24 12.89
C LYS A 83 11.53 8.41 14.14
N THR A 84 10.27 8.28 14.54
CA THR A 84 9.87 7.46 15.69
C THR A 84 10.25 6.00 15.48
N ASP A 85 9.96 5.44 14.31
CA ASP A 85 10.28 4.04 13.96
C ASP A 85 11.80 3.80 13.99
N ALA A 86 12.59 4.73 13.47
CA ALA A 86 14.06 4.66 13.51
C ALA A 86 14.60 4.71 14.95
N LEU A 87 14.01 5.53 15.81
CA LEU A 87 14.38 5.62 17.23
C LEU A 87 14.04 4.33 17.98
N GLU A 88 12.87 3.74 17.73
CA GLU A 88 12.48 2.46 18.35
C GLU A 88 13.35 1.29 17.84
N ALA A 89 13.67 1.25 16.55
CA ALA A 89 14.62 0.27 16.01
C ALA A 89 16.02 0.42 16.63
N ALA A 90 16.49 1.65 16.86
CA ALA A 90 17.75 1.93 17.52
C ALA A 90 17.73 1.49 19.00
N LYS A 91 16.65 1.77 19.74
CA LYS A 91 16.50 1.30 21.13
C LYS A 91 16.46 -0.22 21.23
N LYS A 92 15.73 -0.88 20.33
CA LYS A 92 15.64 -2.35 20.27
C LYS A 92 17.00 -2.98 19.98
N SER A 93 17.74 -2.45 19.02
CA SER A 93 19.10 -2.95 18.73
C SER A 93 20.09 -2.69 19.86
N ALA A 94 19.96 -1.57 20.59
CA ALA A 94 20.79 -1.26 21.75
C ALA A 94 20.49 -2.18 22.95
N SER A 95 19.21 -2.46 23.23
CA SER A 95 18.82 -3.39 24.30
C SER A 95 19.21 -4.83 24.00
N THR A 96 19.10 -5.27 22.74
CA THR A 96 19.63 -6.58 22.30
C THR A 96 21.14 -6.68 22.52
N LYS A 97 21.92 -5.65 22.18
CA LYS A 97 23.37 -5.64 22.42
C LYS A 97 23.75 -5.65 23.90
N LEU A 98 22.97 -4.98 24.75
CA LEU A 98 23.21 -4.96 26.19
C LEU A 98 22.94 -6.33 26.83
N ASN A 99 21.88 -7.03 26.40
CA ASN A 99 21.56 -8.37 26.91
C ASN A 99 22.60 -9.43 26.52
N VAL A 100 23.20 -9.34 25.33
CA VAL A 100 24.26 -10.26 24.90
C VAL A 100 25.55 -10.05 25.71
N LYS A 101 25.88 -8.79 26.04
CA LYS A 101 27.09 -8.46 26.81
C LYS A 101 26.99 -8.83 28.30
N ASN A 102 25.79 -8.93 28.85
CA ASN A 102 25.56 -9.33 30.24
C ASN A 102 25.44 -10.85 30.42
N SER A 103 25.57 -11.64 29.34
CA SER A 103 25.52 -13.11 29.35
C SER A 103 26.87 -13.78 29.06
N GLU A 104 27.95 -13.00 28.92
CA GLU A 104 29.35 -13.44 28.90
C GLU A 104 30.01 -13.18 30.26
#